data_AF-A0A964UH24-F1
#
_entry.id   AF-A0A964UH24-F1
#
_cell.length_a   1.000
_cell.length_b   1.000
_cell.length_c   1.000
_cell.angle_alpha   90.00
_cell.angle_beta   90.00
_cell.angle_gamma   90.00
#
_symmetry.space_group_name_H-M   'P 1'
#
loop_
_entity.id
_entity.type
_entity.pdbx_description
1 polymer ?
#
loop_
_entity_poly.entity_id
_entity_poly.type
_entity_poly.pdbx_seq_one_letter_code
_entity_poly.pdbx_strand_id
1 'polypeptide(L)'
;MAMVGTHVQYTVLALLAGALLLVWGVPGSAATSTPGQATTTVSISICGDGIVQADEICDDGINDGQYALSSSTRDCAGDCKSFGPYCGDGVLQVLFNEECDDGNNVSGDLCDFECNNEVAPTTDPGGTGESSGGGGGGGGSSGGGGDPDGTDEGTIDIDEPTEVLIAGLAYPGATVNILIDGEIDEVVEADSDGEFSQEFTGLTPGATTFGFWAEDSASRRSITFSTTFEVVESAVTNVTGILVPPTIEVDPEQVSLGTPITVFGEAPPGRSVTTLIDNGELVGTTSAADSGAWLLSFETGTLANESFHTAKARYLDQAAESGFSQLVNFYVGVRDVDTDITPDINQDGRVDLVDFSIFLFNWESTNAIADFNQDGTVGLPDFSIMLFAWTG
;
A
#
# COMPACT_ATOMS: atom_id res chain seq x y z
N MET A 1 0.41 61.49 -67.41
CA MET A 1 1.80 61.05 -67.65
C MET A 1 1.96 59.74 -66.91
N ALA A 2 2.03 58.63 -67.63
CA ALA A 2 2.14 57.29 -67.07
C ALA A 2 3.48 57.12 -66.36
N MET A 3 3.54 56.36 -65.26
CA MET A 3 4.52 55.28 -65.09
C MET A 3 4.03 54.24 -64.06
N VAL A 4 4.18 53.00 -64.51
CA VAL A 4 3.96 51.68 -63.93
C VAL A 4 4.69 51.47 -62.59
N GLY A 5 4.09 50.68 -61.68
CA GLY A 5 4.76 50.08 -60.53
C GLY A 5 4.04 48.79 -60.09
N THR A 6 4.72 47.67 -60.26
CA THR A 6 4.25 46.27 -60.27
C THR A 6 3.96 45.68 -58.88
N HIS A 7 2.83 44.97 -58.75
CA HIS A 7 2.57 44.00 -57.68
C HIS A 7 3.20 42.64 -58.03
N VAL A 8 4.01 42.08 -57.12
CA VAL A 8 4.44 40.67 -57.15
C VAL A 8 3.80 39.99 -55.95
N GLN A 9 2.90 39.04 -56.21
CA GLN A 9 2.35 38.14 -55.20
C GLN A 9 3.20 36.85 -55.17
N TYR A 10 3.59 36.44 -53.97
CA TYR A 10 4.26 35.17 -53.72
C TYR A 10 3.21 34.06 -53.57
N THR A 11 3.16 33.15 -54.54
CA THR A 11 2.45 31.87 -54.45
C THR A 11 3.29 30.89 -53.62
N VAL A 12 2.78 30.48 -52.46
CA VAL A 12 3.32 29.35 -51.70
C VAL A 12 2.74 28.06 -52.27
N LEU A 13 3.63 27.22 -52.78
CA LEU A 13 3.36 25.93 -53.42
C LEU A 13 3.17 24.86 -52.32
N ALA A 14 1.96 24.30 -52.21
CA ALA A 14 1.67 23.16 -51.34
C ALA A 14 2.14 21.86 -52.01
N LEU A 15 3.14 21.19 -51.41
CA LEU A 15 3.58 19.85 -51.76
C LEU A 15 2.83 18.83 -50.87
N LEU A 16 1.83 18.17 -51.46
CA LEU A 16 1.18 16.98 -50.89
C LEU A 16 2.03 15.75 -51.21
N ALA A 17 2.79 15.25 -50.22
CA ALA A 17 3.37 13.92 -50.25
C ALA A 17 2.44 12.97 -49.49
N GLY A 18 1.69 12.14 -50.24
CA GLY A 18 0.90 11.05 -49.67
C GLY A 18 1.81 9.88 -49.31
N ALA A 19 1.94 9.60 -48.01
CA ALA A 19 2.49 8.34 -47.51
C ALA A 19 1.35 7.33 -47.36
N LEU A 20 1.37 6.32 -48.21
CA LEU A 20 0.49 5.15 -48.17
C LEU A 20 0.95 4.24 -47.02
N LEU A 21 0.31 4.35 -45.85
CA LEU A 21 0.50 3.43 -44.73
C LEU A 21 -0.17 2.09 -45.04
N LEU A 22 0.65 1.12 -45.46
CA LEU A 22 0.27 -0.29 -45.53
C LEU A 22 0.24 -0.86 -44.10
N VAL A 23 -0.96 -0.95 -43.53
CA VAL A 23 -1.21 -1.68 -42.28
C VAL A 23 -1.10 -3.18 -42.59
N TRP A 24 0.01 -3.79 -42.20
CA TRP A 24 0.11 -5.25 -42.12
C TRP A 24 -0.61 -5.67 -40.84
N GLY A 25 -1.83 -6.19 -40.98
CA GLY A 25 -2.53 -6.85 -39.88
C GLY A 25 -1.72 -8.07 -39.46
N VAL A 26 -1.15 -8.02 -38.27
CA VAL A 26 -0.66 -9.22 -37.59
C VAL A 26 -1.89 -10.08 -37.31
N PRO A 27 -1.97 -11.33 -37.79
CA PRO A 27 -3.05 -12.21 -37.36
C PRO A 27 -2.92 -12.36 -35.85
N GLY A 28 -3.93 -11.89 -35.12
CA GLY A 28 -4.05 -12.09 -33.69
C GLY A 28 -3.94 -13.58 -33.41
N SER A 29 -2.93 -13.96 -32.64
CA SER A 29 -2.86 -15.25 -31.99
C SER A 29 -4.09 -15.35 -31.10
N ALA A 30 -5.11 -16.06 -31.57
CA ALA A 30 -6.15 -16.56 -30.70
C ALA A 30 -5.43 -17.39 -29.62
N ALA A 31 -5.53 -16.95 -28.37
CA ALA A 31 -5.11 -17.75 -27.24
C ALA A 31 -5.90 -19.06 -27.31
N THR A 32 -5.24 -20.12 -27.75
CA THR A 32 -5.73 -21.47 -27.60
C THR A 32 -5.70 -21.75 -26.10
N SER A 33 -6.84 -21.55 -25.43
CA SER A 33 -7.02 -21.98 -24.05
C SER A 33 -7.01 -23.51 -24.05
N THR A 34 -5.86 -24.08 -23.74
CA THR A 34 -5.75 -25.50 -23.41
C THR A 34 -6.63 -25.76 -22.18
N PRO A 35 -7.54 -26.75 -22.18
CA PRO A 35 -8.40 -26.99 -21.04
C PRO A 35 -7.57 -27.56 -19.89
N GLY A 36 -7.53 -26.86 -18.75
CA GLY A 36 -7.10 -27.42 -17.47
C GLY A 36 -5.82 -26.88 -16.86
N GLN A 37 -5.43 -25.63 -17.10
CA GLN A 37 -4.40 -24.99 -16.26
C GLN A 37 -5.03 -24.58 -14.92
N ALA A 38 -4.51 -25.12 -13.82
CA ALA A 38 -4.87 -24.65 -12.49
C ALA A 38 -4.21 -23.28 -12.26
N THR A 39 -5.00 -22.23 -12.38
CA THR A 39 -4.58 -20.86 -12.08
C THR A 39 -4.91 -20.55 -10.63
N THR A 40 -3.91 -20.23 -9.82
CA THR A 40 -4.13 -19.64 -8.49
C THR A 40 -3.95 -18.13 -8.64
N THR A 41 -5.03 -17.39 -8.42
CA THR A 41 -5.01 -15.93 -8.41
C THR A 41 -4.86 -15.48 -6.96
N VAL A 42 -3.76 -14.79 -6.63
CA VAL A 42 -3.68 -14.04 -5.38
C VAL A 42 -4.12 -12.61 -5.68
N SER A 43 -5.43 -12.40 -5.55
CA SER A 43 -6.02 -11.08 -5.43
C SER A 43 -5.81 -10.58 -4.01
N ILE A 44 -5.23 -9.39 -3.87
CA ILE A 44 -5.26 -8.70 -2.58
C ILE A 44 -6.71 -8.25 -2.36
N SER A 45 -7.51 -9.08 -1.69
CA SER A 45 -8.89 -8.76 -1.35
C SER A 45 -8.91 -7.78 -0.17
N ILE A 46 -9.54 -6.63 -0.32
CA ILE A 46 -9.59 -5.58 0.71
C ILE A 46 -10.97 -5.60 1.35
N CYS A 47 -11.07 -6.26 2.51
CA CYS A 47 -12.26 -6.20 3.33
C CYS A 47 -12.49 -4.77 3.85
N GLY A 48 -13.63 -4.16 3.52
CA GLY A 48 -14.00 -2.80 3.92
C GLY A 48 -14.24 -1.83 2.78
N ASP A 49 -14.19 -2.28 1.53
CA ASP A 49 -14.35 -1.40 0.36
C ASP A 49 -15.78 -1.36 -0.19
N GLY A 50 -16.68 -2.18 0.37
CA GLY A 50 -18.09 -2.28 -0.02
C GLY A 50 -18.33 -3.02 -1.34
N ILE A 51 -17.33 -3.75 -1.85
CA ILE A 51 -17.40 -4.54 -3.07
C ILE A 51 -17.03 -5.99 -2.75
N VAL A 52 -17.99 -6.91 -2.86
CA VAL A 52 -17.72 -8.34 -2.64
C VAL A 52 -16.78 -8.90 -3.71
N GLN A 53 -15.53 -9.20 -3.33
CA GLN A 53 -14.53 -9.82 -4.21
C GLN A 53 -14.56 -11.35 -4.15
N ALA A 54 -13.81 -12.03 -5.02
CA ALA A 54 -13.86 -13.50 -5.17
C ALA A 54 -13.53 -14.29 -3.88
N ASP A 55 -12.71 -13.70 -3.00
CA ASP A 55 -12.31 -14.30 -1.72
C ASP A 55 -13.22 -13.88 -0.56
N GLU A 56 -14.27 -13.10 -0.80
CA GLU A 56 -15.15 -12.55 0.24
C GLU A 56 -16.54 -13.18 0.19
N ILE A 57 -17.10 -13.41 1.37
CA ILE A 57 -18.48 -13.86 1.50
C ILE A 57 -19.43 -12.66 1.43
N CYS A 58 -18.98 -11.50 1.93
CA CYS A 58 -19.68 -10.24 1.86
C CYS A 58 -18.75 -9.07 2.20
N ASP A 59 -19.16 -7.86 1.83
CA ASP A 59 -18.53 -6.60 2.22
C ASP A 59 -19.61 -5.51 2.17
N ASP A 60 -19.96 -4.93 3.32
CA ASP A 60 -20.93 -3.83 3.43
C ASP A 60 -20.26 -2.46 3.67
N GLY A 61 -18.92 -2.42 3.60
CA GLY A 61 -18.08 -1.24 3.81
C GLY A 61 -17.88 -0.85 5.28
N ILE A 62 -18.59 -1.48 6.23
CA ILE A 62 -18.43 -1.26 7.67
C ILE A 62 -17.79 -2.49 8.30
N ASN A 63 -18.29 -3.68 7.95
CA ASN A 63 -17.81 -5.00 8.35
C ASN A 63 -17.58 -5.09 9.87
N ASP A 64 -18.54 -4.62 10.68
CA ASP A 64 -18.39 -4.64 12.14
C ASP A 64 -19.00 -5.88 12.79
N GLY A 65 -19.63 -6.75 11.99
CA GLY A 65 -20.23 -7.99 12.41
C GLY A 65 -21.37 -7.76 13.40
N GLN A 66 -22.11 -6.65 13.27
CA GLN A 66 -23.25 -6.39 14.12
C GLN A 66 -24.29 -7.51 14.04
N TYR A 67 -24.95 -7.73 15.17
CA TYR A 67 -26.01 -8.71 15.27
C TYR A 67 -27.24 -8.27 14.47
N ALA A 68 -27.79 -9.18 13.67
CA ALA A 68 -28.95 -8.92 12.84
C ALA A 68 -30.15 -9.81 13.19
N LEU A 69 -31.37 -9.30 12.93
CA LEU A 69 -32.62 -10.03 13.19
C LEU A 69 -33.04 -10.96 12.04
N SER A 70 -32.28 -11.02 10.96
CA SER A 70 -32.59 -11.92 9.84
C SER A 70 -31.41 -12.12 8.90
N SER A 71 -31.47 -13.20 8.13
CA SER A 71 -30.54 -13.45 7.02
C SER A 71 -30.55 -12.37 5.92
N SER A 72 -31.59 -11.53 5.85
CA SER A 72 -31.69 -10.45 4.86
C SER A 72 -31.02 -9.15 5.32
N THR A 73 -30.80 -9.01 6.62
CA THR A 73 -30.19 -7.84 7.27
C THR A 73 -28.87 -8.18 7.92
N ARG A 74 -28.30 -9.33 7.59
CA ARG A 74 -27.05 -9.83 8.16
C ARG A 74 -25.88 -8.91 7.82
N ASP A 75 -25.07 -8.62 8.83
CA ASP A 75 -23.89 -7.76 8.74
C ASP A 75 -22.66 -8.60 8.37
N CYS A 76 -21.64 -7.95 7.82
CA CYS A 76 -20.39 -8.60 7.47
C CYS A 76 -19.44 -8.67 8.66
N ALA A 77 -18.83 -9.82 8.91
CA ALA A 77 -17.78 -9.92 9.91
C ALA A 77 -16.55 -9.11 9.46
N GLY A 78 -15.73 -8.66 10.42
CA GLY A 78 -14.56 -7.79 10.12
C GLY A 78 -13.44 -8.42 9.32
N ASP A 79 -13.54 -9.70 8.96
CA ASP A 79 -12.64 -10.38 8.04
C ASP A 79 -13.24 -10.58 6.63
N CYS A 80 -14.50 -10.22 6.40
CA CYS A 80 -15.26 -10.45 5.16
C CYS A 80 -15.32 -11.92 4.73
N LYS A 81 -14.86 -12.85 5.59
CA LYS A 81 -14.88 -14.30 5.34
C LYS A 81 -16.08 -14.97 5.99
N SER A 82 -16.93 -14.21 6.68
CA SER A 82 -18.16 -14.69 7.30
C SER A 82 -19.18 -13.56 7.49
N PHE A 83 -20.43 -13.92 7.73
CA PHE A 83 -21.42 -12.98 8.25
C PHE A 83 -21.27 -12.88 9.77
N GLY A 84 -21.62 -11.72 10.33
CA GLY A 84 -21.83 -11.56 11.76
C GLY A 84 -22.95 -12.47 12.28
N PRO A 85 -23.11 -12.61 13.60
CA PRO A 85 -24.18 -13.40 14.21
C PRO A 85 -25.55 -12.84 13.83
N TYR A 86 -26.53 -13.70 13.57
CA TYR A 86 -27.89 -13.27 13.28
C TYR A 86 -28.91 -14.34 13.61
N CYS A 87 -30.13 -13.89 13.88
CA CYS A 87 -31.28 -14.75 14.13
C CYS A 87 -31.69 -15.52 12.88
N GLY A 88 -31.82 -16.84 13.02
CA GLY A 88 -32.27 -17.78 12.00
C GLY A 88 -31.13 -18.49 11.26
N ASP A 89 -29.94 -18.57 11.85
CA ASP A 89 -28.77 -19.25 11.28
C ASP A 89 -28.56 -20.68 11.82
N GLY A 90 -29.39 -21.09 12.78
CA GLY A 90 -29.39 -22.39 13.43
C GLY A 90 -28.43 -22.48 14.62
N VAL A 91 -27.81 -21.37 15.04
CA VAL A 91 -26.84 -21.29 16.13
C VAL A 91 -27.37 -20.37 17.22
N LEU A 92 -27.55 -20.89 18.43
CA LEU A 92 -28.00 -20.07 19.56
C LEU A 92 -26.90 -19.12 20.07
N GLN A 93 -27.09 -17.81 19.91
CA GLN A 93 -26.13 -16.77 20.21
C GLN A 93 -26.51 -16.00 21.50
N VAL A 94 -26.36 -16.68 22.64
CA VAL A 94 -26.76 -16.19 23.97
C VAL A 94 -26.14 -14.81 24.35
N LEU A 95 -24.97 -14.47 23.79
CA LEU A 95 -24.32 -13.17 24.02
C LEU A 95 -25.06 -11.99 23.38
N PHE A 96 -25.92 -12.25 22.39
CA PHE A 96 -26.74 -11.26 21.67
C PHE A 96 -28.21 -11.36 22.04
N ASN A 97 -28.52 -11.93 23.21
CA ASN A 97 -29.87 -12.02 23.75
C ASN A 97 -30.84 -12.94 22.99
N GLU A 98 -30.34 -13.81 22.09
CA GLU A 98 -31.15 -14.90 21.55
C GLU A 98 -31.53 -15.91 22.64
N GLU A 99 -32.79 -16.28 22.69
CA GLU A 99 -33.30 -17.32 23.58
C GLU A 99 -33.53 -18.67 22.87
N CYS A 100 -33.68 -18.63 21.54
CA CYS A 100 -33.81 -19.77 20.63
C CYS A 100 -33.21 -19.39 19.27
N ASP A 101 -32.87 -20.40 18.45
CA ASP A 101 -32.65 -20.25 17.01
C ASP A 101 -32.98 -21.62 16.37
N ASP A 102 -33.93 -21.64 15.43
CA ASP A 102 -34.38 -22.85 14.75
C ASP A 102 -34.02 -22.89 13.25
N GLY A 103 -33.09 -22.03 12.83
CA GLY A 103 -32.56 -21.96 11.47
C GLY A 103 -33.44 -21.19 10.49
N ASN A 104 -34.42 -20.43 10.98
CA ASN A 104 -35.24 -19.54 10.15
C ASN A 104 -35.82 -18.35 10.96
N ASN A 105 -36.63 -17.48 10.33
CA ASN A 105 -37.28 -16.32 10.98
C ASN A 105 -38.83 -16.38 10.88
N VAL A 106 -39.43 -17.56 10.86
CA VAL A 106 -40.88 -17.78 10.69
C VAL A 106 -41.53 -17.96 12.05
N SER A 107 -42.24 -16.95 12.55
CA SER A 107 -43.03 -17.12 13.78
C SER A 107 -44.05 -18.26 13.72
N GLY A 108 -44.31 -18.86 14.88
CA GLY A 108 -45.29 -19.93 15.10
C GLY A 108 -44.71 -21.35 15.11
N ASP A 109 -43.39 -21.49 15.04
CA ASP A 109 -42.65 -22.76 14.98
C ASP A 109 -41.71 -22.99 16.17
N LEU A 110 -41.96 -22.28 17.29
CA LEU A 110 -41.26 -22.33 18.59
C LEU A 110 -40.17 -21.26 18.76
N CYS A 111 -39.76 -20.58 17.70
CA CYS A 111 -38.84 -19.44 17.78
C CYS A 111 -39.39 -18.26 16.95
N ASP A 112 -39.54 -17.08 17.56
CA ASP A 112 -40.06 -15.94 16.81
C ASP A 112 -39.00 -15.27 15.92
N PHE A 113 -39.43 -14.33 15.08
CA PHE A 113 -38.54 -13.61 14.16
C PHE A 113 -37.48 -12.73 14.86
N GLU A 114 -37.59 -12.53 16.18
CA GLU A 114 -36.62 -11.81 17.01
C GLU A 114 -35.79 -12.77 17.88
N CYS A 115 -35.87 -14.08 17.61
CA CYS A 115 -35.20 -15.16 18.34
C CYS A 115 -35.56 -15.24 19.84
N ASN A 116 -36.82 -14.93 20.17
CA ASN A 116 -37.40 -15.20 21.49
C ASN A 116 -38.20 -16.50 21.48
N ASN A 117 -38.22 -17.16 22.63
CA ASN A 117 -39.02 -18.37 22.79
C ASN A 117 -40.50 -18.05 22.64
N GLU A 118 -41.16 -18.70 21.69
CA GLU A 118 -42.60 -18.64 21.59
C GLU A 118 -43.25 -19.62 22.58
N VAL A 119 -44.40 -19.23 23.13
CA VAL A 119 -45.24 -20.21 23.80
C VAL A 119 -45.80 -21.12 22.73
N ALA A 120 -45.40 -22.40 22.76
CA ALA A 120 -45.84 -23.42 21.81
C ALA A 120 -47.34 -23.25 21.48
N PRO A 121 -47.74 -23.31 20.19
CA PRO A 121 -49.14 -23.23 19.83
C PRO A 121 -49.90 -24.25 20.66
N THR A 122 -50.84 -23.80 21.49
CA THR A 122 -51.73 -24.71 22.19
C THR A 122 -52.60 -25.36 21.12
N THR A 123 -52.16 -26.49 20.58
CA THR A 123 -53.03 -27.38 19.84
C THR A 123 -54.03 -27.93 20.85
N ASP A 124 -55.15 -27.24 20.98
CA ASP A 124 -56.38 -27.78 21.55
C ASP A 124 -56.68 -29.12 20.85
N PRO A 125 -56.92 -30.22 21.58
CA PRO A 125 -56.88 -31.55 21.00
C PRO A 125 -58.19 -31.86 20.28
N GLY A 126 -58.16 -31.84 18.95
CA GLY A 126 -59.30 -32.25 18.15
C GLY A 126 -58.93 -32.67 16.73
N GLY A 127 -58.66 -33.96 16.51
CA GLY A 127 -58.70 -34.54 15.15
C GLY A 127 -57.81 -35.74 14.86
N THR A 128 -58.17 -36.91 15.41
CA THR A 128 -58.13 -38.29 14.83
C THR A 128 -57.07 -38.71 13.79
N GLY A 129 -56.36 -39.81 14.08
CA GLY A 129 -55.88 -40.80 13.09
C GLY A 129 -54.44 -41.30 13.33
N GLU A 130 -54.19 -42.18 14.30
CA GLU A 130 -53.96 -43.64 14.10
C GLU A 130 -52.73 -44.04 13.23
N SER A 131 -51.64 -44.30 13.96
CA SER A 131 -50.70 -45.44 13.90
C SER A 131 -50.78 -46.48 12.76
N SER A 132 -49.64 -46.74 12.09
CA SER A 132 -49.09 -48.05 11.66
C SER A 132 -47.97 -47.80 10.63
N GLY A 133 -46.83 -48.49 10.54
CA GLY A 133 -46.29 -49.67 11.21
C GLY A 133 -45.17 -50.30 10.34
N GLY A 134 -44.23 -51.03 10.96
CA GLY A 134 -43.37 -52.09 10.37
C GLY A 134 -42.14 -51.61 9.57
N GLY A 135 -40.96 -52.27 9.55
CA GLY A 135 -40.51 -53.58 10.02
C GLY A 135 -39.65 -54.30 8.96
N GLY A 136 -38.51 -54.89 9.37
CA GLY A 136 -37.69 -55.90 8.63
C GLY A 136 -36.60 -55.32 7.69
N GLY A 137 -35.43 -55.92 7.48
CA GLY A 137 -34.82 -57.19 7.88
C GLY A 137 -33.91 -57.74 6.77
N GLY A 138 -32.60 -57.88 7.06
CA GLY A 138 -31.70 -58.98 6.63
C GLY A 138 -31.25 -59.17 5.16
N GLY A 139 -29.99 -59.60 5.01
CA GLY A 139 -29.55 -60.54 3.95
C GLY A 139 -28.34 -60.10 3.12
N GLY A 140 -27.24 -60.85 3.19
CA GLY A 140 -25.96 -60.59 2.49
C GLY A 140 -25.63 -61.53 1.33
N SER A 141 -24.43 -61.38 0.76
CA SER A 141 -23.60 -62.31 -0.05
C SER A 141 -22.66 -61.45 -0.92
N SER A 142 -21.33 -61.47 -0.81
CA SER A 142 -20.33 -62.53 -1.04
C SER A 142 -20.02 -62.82 -2.52
N GLY A 143 -18.73 -62.71 -2.87
CA GLY A 143 -18.07 -63.24 -4.07
C GLY A 143 -17.65 -62.13 -5.05
N GLY A 144 -16.44 -62.06 -5.57
CA GLY A 144 -15.25 -62.92 -5.59
C GLY A 144 -14.25 -62.30 -6.57
N GLY A 145 -12.95 -62.46 -6.34
CA GLY A 145 -11.87 -61.83 -7.11
C GLY A 145 -11.33 -62.61 -8.32
N GLY A 146 -10.28 -62.03 -8.91
CA GLY A 146 -9.42 -62.53 -10.00
C GLY A 146 -9.63 -61.71 -11.28
N ASP A 147 -8.64 -61.15 -11.99
CA ASP A 147 -7.18 -61.33 -12.05
C ASP A 147 -6.57 -60.08 -12.74
N PRO A 148 -5.26 -59.79 -12.63
CA PRO A 148 -4.61 -58.57 -13.12
C PRO A 148 -3.90 -58.80 -14.46
N ASP A 149 -4.14 -57.95 -15.46
CA ASP A 149 -3.19 -57.67 -16.54
C ASP A 149 -3.66 -56.45 -17.34
N GLY A 150 -2.75 -55.52 -17.62
CA GLY A 150 -3.06 -54.32 -18.38
C GLY A 150 -2.18 -53.14 -18.03
N THR A 151 -0.89 -53.28 -18.35
CA THR A 151 0.08 -52.19 -18.43
C THR A 151 -0.47 -51.01 -19.24
N ASP A 152 -0.79 -49.91 -18.57
CA ASP A 152 -0.74 -48.56 -19.14
C ASP A 152 -0.75 -47.53 -17.99
N GLU A 153 0.33 -47.49 -17.19
CA GLU A 153 0.63 -46.26 -16.46
C GLU A 153 1.17 -45.26 -17.48
N GLY A 154 0.24 -44.67 -18.23
CA GLY A 154 0.42 -43.33 -18.73
C GLY A 154 0.43 -42.41 -17.52
N THR A 155 1.57 -42.31 -16.83
CA THR A 155 1.90 -41.10 -16.09
C THR A 155 1.90 -40.00 -17.14
N ILE A 156 0.81 -39.24 -17.18
CA ILE A 156 0.88 -37.91 -17.77
C ILE A 156 1.80 -37.17 -16.79
N ASP A 157 3.10 -37.13 -17.08
CA ASP A 157 3.98 -36.11 -16.55
C ASP A 157 3.43 -34.79 -17.10
N ILE A 158 2.46 -34.24 -16.37
CA ILE A 158 2.18 -32.81 -16.41
C ILE A 158 3.34 -32.13 -15.69
N ASP A 159 4.52 -32.15 -16.32
CA ASP A 159 5.65 -31.30 -15.95
C ASP A 159 5.32 -29.87 -16.42
N GLU A 160 4.18 -29.36 -15.94
CA GLU A 160 3.84 -27.95 -16.08
C GLU A 160 4.79 -27.21 -15.15
N PRO A 161 5.57 -26.25 -15.66
CA PRO A 161 6.54 -25.54 -14.85
C PRO A 161 5.83 -24.82 -13.69
N THR A 162 6.47 -24.83 -12.52
CA THR A 162 6.09 -23.94 -11.42
C THR A 162 6.34 -22.50 -11.87
N GLU A 163 5.28 -21.72 -11.98
CA GLU A 163 5.30 -20.36 -12.55
C GLU A 163 4.78 -19.34 -11.53
N VAL A 164 5.43 -18.17 -11.48
CA VAL A 164 4.95 -17.02 -10.70
C VAL A 164 4.87 -15.82 -11.63
N LEU A 165 3.68 -15.23 -11.76
CA LEU A 165 3.47 -13.99 -12.48
C LEU A 165 3.30 -12.84 -11.49
N ILE A 166 4.17 -11.85 -11.56
CA ILE A 166 4.15 -10.66 -10.71
C ILE A 166 3.65 -9.47 -11.51
N ALA A 167 2.77 -8.66 -10.93
CA ALA A 167 2.36 -7.36 -11.47
C ALA A 167 2.22 -6.30 -10.36
N GLY A 168 2.64 -5.08 -10.65
CA GLY A 168 2.63 -3.98 -9.69
C GLY A 168 2.79 -2.60 -10.29
N LEU A 169 2.82 -1.60 -9.39
CA LEU A 169 3.03 -0.20 -9.67
C LEU A 169 4.36 0.29 -9.08
N ALA A 170 5.10 1.05 -9.87
CA ALA A 170 6.31 1.77 -9.52
C ALA A 170 6.24 3.20 -10.08
N TYR A 171 7.28 3.68 -10.76
CA TYR A 171 7.31 5.03 -11.35
C TYR A 171 7.52 4.94 -12.85
N PRO A 172 7.07 5.92 -13.64
CA PRO A 172 7.19 5.87 -15.10
C PRO A 172 8.64 5.69 -15.57
N GLY A 173 8.93 4.60 -16.28
CA GLY A 173 10.27 4.29 -16.76
C GLY A 173 11.29 3.91 -15.67
N ALA A 174 10.84 3.65 -14.45
CA ALA A 174 11.71 3.30 -13.34
C ALA A 174 12.25 1.87 -13.45
N THR A 175 13.48 1.67 -12.95
CA THR A 175 14.08 0.34 -12.84
C THR A 175 13.65 -0.32 -11.54
N VAL A 176 12.88 -1.40 -11.63
CA VAL A 176 12.39 -2.20 -10.50
C VAL A 176 13.27 -3.44 -10.32
N ASN A 177 13.85 -3.57 -9.13
CA ASN A 177 14.66 -4.71 -8.75
C ASN A 177 13.79 -5.68 -7.95
N ILE A 178 13.74 -6.93 -8.41
CA ILE A 178 12.97 -8.01 -7.79
C ILE A 178 13.95 -8.96 -7.12
N LEU A 179 13.72 -9.18 -5.82
CA LEU A 179 14.54 -10.06 -4.99
C LEU A 179 13.75 -11.31 -4.65
N ILE A 180 14.43 -12.45 -4.66
CA ILE A 180 13.89 -13.73 -4.18
C ILE A 180 14.77 -14.18 -3.03
N ASP A 181 14.16 -14.39 -1.85
CA ASP A 181 14.84 -14.76 -0.60
C ASP A 181 16.03 -13.85 -0.24
N GLY A 182 15.96 -12.58 -0.64
CA GLY A 182 16.94 -11.54 -0.35
C GLY A 182 18.09 -11.39 -1.35
N GLU A 183 18.14 -12.20 -2.41
CA GLU A 183 19.07 -12.05 -3.53
C GLU A 183 18.37 -11.37 -4.72
N ILE A 184 19.08 -10.49 -5.45
CA ILE A 184 18.53 -9.87 -6.66
C ILE A 184 18.46 -10.95 -7.74
N ASP A 185 17.25 -11.25 -8.19
CA ASP A 185 17.01 -12.26 -9.21
C ASP A 185 16.82 -11.60 -10.58
N GLU A 186 15.95 -10.58 -10.66
CA GLU A 186 15.56 -9.95 -11.92
C GLU A 186 15.45 -8.42 -11.80
N VAL A 187 15.63 -7.74 -12.93
CA VAL A 187 15.52 -6.29 -13.04
C VAL A 187 14.60 -5.94 -14.21
N VAL A 188 13.48 -5.28 -13.91
CA VAL A 188 12.46 -4.91 -14.91
C VAL A 188 12.30 -3.40 -15.00
N GLU A 189 11.85 -2.91 -16.15
CA GLU A 189 11.52 -1.49 -16.35
C GLU A 189 10.01 -1.33 -16.31
N ALA A 190 9.53 -0.38 -15.51
CA ALA A 190 8.13 0.01 -15.50
C ALA A 190 7.77 0.84 -16.73
N ASP A 191 6.55 0.70 -17.24
CA ASP A 191 6.09 1.42 -18.41
C ASP A 191 5.77 2.92 -18.12
N SER A 192 5.16 3.61 -19.09
CA SER A 192 4.81 5.03 -18.94
C SER A 192 3.72 5.30 -17.91
N ASP A 193 2.90 4.30 -17.59
CA ASP A 193 1.85 4.39 -16.57
C ASP A 193 2.38 3.93 -15.19
N GLY A 194 3.66 3.54 -15.13
CA GLY A 194 4.32 3.03 -13.93
C GLY A 194 3.97 1.58 -13.63
N GLU A 195 3.35 0.85 -14.56
CA GLU A 195 3.04 -0.57 -14.41
C GLU A 195 4.27 -1.42 -14.76
N PHE A 196 4.49 -2.50 -14.01
CA PHE A 196 5.49 -3.50 -14.34
C PHE A 196 4.93 -4.90 -14.15
N SER A 197 5.47 -5.86 -14.92
CA SER A 197 5.14 -7.27 -14.78
C SER A 197 6.35 -8.15 -15.04
N GLN A 198 6.47 -9.26 -14.32
CA GLN A 198 7.55 -10.24 -14.52
C GLN A 198 7.06 -11.66 -14.32
N GLU A 199 7.55 -12.57 -15.14
CA GLU A 199 7.29 -14.01 -15.06
C GLU A 199 8.53 -14.74 -14.56
N PHE A 200 8.36 -15.62 -13.57
CA PHE A 200 9.40 -16.51 -13.05
C PHE A 200 9.00 -17.95 -13.30
N THR A 201 9.90 -18.74 -13.88
CA THR A 201 9.70 -20.17 -14.14
C THR A 201 10.71 -21.01 -13.35
N GLY A 202 10.29 -22.17 -12.84
CA GLY A 202 11.20 -23.12 -12.19
C GLY A 202 11.59 -22.71 -10.77
N LEU A 203 10.75 -21.93 -10.09
CA LEU A 203 10.93 -21.61 -8.68
C LEU A 203 10.73 -22.85 -7.80
N THR A 204 11.47 -22.88 -6.68
CA THR A 204 11.33 -23.96 -5.69
C THR A 204 9.98 -23.79 -4.98
N PRO A 205 9.09 -24.79 -5.00
CA PRO A 205 7.82 -24.72 -4.28
C PRO A 205 8.02 -24.55 -2.77
N GLY A 206 7.11 -23.82 -2.13
CA GLY A 206 7.14 -23.51 -0.70
C GLY A 206 6.96 -22.04 -0.39
N ALA A 207 7.19 -21.66 0.87
CA ALA A 207 7.10 -20.27 1.29
C ALA A 207 8.32 -19.48 0.78
N THR A 208 8.09 -18.57 -0.15
CA THR A 208 9.12 -17.75 -0.80
C THR A 208 8.90 -16.28 -0.50
N THR A 209 9.97 -15.55 -0.19
CA THR A 209 9.89 -14.11 0.09
C THR A 209 10.36 -13.31 -1.11
N PHE A 210 9.49 -12.44 -1.60
CA PHE A 210 9.80 -11.50 -2.67
C PHE A 210 10.05 -10.11 -2.10
N GLY A 211 11.09 -9.44 -2.60
CA GLY A 211 11.41 -8.06 -2.29
C GLY A 211 11.37 -7.18 -3.54
N PHE A 212 10.89 -5.95 -3.40
CA PHE A 212 10.73 -5.01 -4.50
C PHE A 212 11.28 -3.65 -4.08
N TRP A 213 12.19 -3.09 -4.86
CA TRP A 213 12.56 -1.69 -4.74
C TRP A 213 12.78 -1.10 -6.13
N ALA A 214 12.51 0.19 -6.28
CA ALA A 214 12.70 0.90 -7.54
C ALA A 214 13.72 2.03 -7.38
N GLU A 215 14.40 2.33 -8.48
CA GLU A 215 15.21 3.54 -8.65
C GLU A 215 14.48 4.49 -9.60
N ASP A 216 14.30 5.74 -9.17
CA ASP A 216 13.62 6.78 -9.95
C ASP A 216 14.55 7.48 -10.95
N SER A 217 14.01 8.42 -11.73
CA SER A 217 14.78 9.09 -12.79
C SER A 217 15.96 9.95 -12.28
N ALA A 218 15.96 10.27 -10.98
CA ALA A 218 17.02 11.00 -10.29
C ALA A 218 17.99 10.08 -9.53
N SER A 219 17.95 8.77 -9.78
CA SER A 219 18.71 7.74 -9.07
C SER A 219 18.44 7.66 -7.57
N ARG A 220 17.25 8.07 -7.12
CA ARG A 220 16.81 7.86 -5.74
C ARG A 220 16.15 6.51 -5.63
N ARG A 221 16.45 5.85 -4.51
CA ARG A 221 16.01 4.48 -4.27
C ARG A 221 14.87 4.44 -3.26
N SER A 222 13.84 3.65 -3.55
CA SER A 222 12.76 3.36 -2.61
C SER A 222 13.23 2.50 -1.42
N ILE A 223 12.44 2.39 -0.35
CA ILE A 223 12.64 1.25 0.57
C ILE A 223 12.25 -0.05 -0.15
N THR A 224 12.81 -1.17 0.31
CA THR A 224 12.38 -2.49 -0.15
C THR A 224 11.04 -2.83 0.49
N PHE A 225 10.01 -3.02 -0.35
CA PHE A 225 8.76 -3.66 0.05
C PHE A 225 8.93 -5.18 -0.08
N SER A 226 8.60 -5.93 0.95
CA SER A 226 8.74 -7.39 0.94
C SER A 226 7.43 -8.09 1.29
N THR A 227 7.12 -9.17 0.58
CA THR A 227 5.96 -10.03 0.84
C THR A 227 6.35 -11.49 0.73
N THR A 228 5.71 -12.36 1.50
CA THR A 228 5.97 -13.80 1.51
C THR A 228 4.69 -14.52 1.16
N PHE A 229 4.76 -15.46 0.21
CA PHE A 229 3.63 -16.29 -0.18
C PHE A 229 4.08 -17.71 -0.50
N GLU A 230 3.12 -18.62 -0.61
CA GLU A 230 3.37 -20.02 -0.94
C GLU A 230 3.34 -20.22 -2.45
N VAL A 231 4.48 -20.62 -3.01
CA VAL A 231 4.62 -21.05 -4.40
C VAL A 231 4.20 -22.51 -4.49
N VAL A 232 3.17 -22.78 -5.30
CA VAL A 232 2.58 -24.11 -5.44
C VAL A 232 3.26 -24.86 -6.59
N GLU A 233 3.66 -26.11 -6.35
CA GLU A 233 4.29 -26.96 -7.36
C GLU A 233 3.36 -27.20 -8.56
N SER A 234 3.92 -27.10 -9.77
CA SER A 234 3.21 -27.33 -11.04
C SER A 234 1.93 -26.50 -11.19
N ALA A 235 1.94 -25.28 -10.67
CA ALA A 235 0.86 -24.31 -10.77
C ALA A 235 1.39 -22.92 -11.13
N VAL A 236 0.49 -22.08 -11.63
CA VAL A 236 0.74 -20.65 -11.87
C VAL A 236 0.24 -19.86 -10.66
N THR A 237 1.15 -19.20 -9.95
CA THR A 237 0.83 -18.26 -8.86
C THR A 237 0.84 -16.83 -9.41
N ASN A 238 -0.34 -16.20 -9.50
CA ASN A 238 -0.44 -14.79 -9.89
C ASN A 238 -0.38 -13.90 -8.65
N VAL A 239 0.58 -12.99 -8.62
CA VAL A 239 0.81 -12.00 -7.56
C VAL A 239 0.58 -10.62 -8.15
N THR A 240 -0.52 -9.99 -7.77
CA THR A 240 -0.90 -8.67 -8.30
C THR A 240 -1.02 -7.65 -7.17
N GLY A 241 -1.00 -6.36 -7.50
CA GLY A 241 -1.17 -5.29 -6.53
C GLY A 241 0.10 -4.97 -5.72
N ILE A 242 1.28 -5.27 -6.26
CA ILE A 242 2.54 -4.84 -5.64
C ILE A 242 2.66 -3.32 -5.77
N LEU A 243 2.65 -2.60 -4.64
CA LEU A 243 2.79 -1.14 -4.60
C LEU A 243 4.19 -0.76 -4.11
N VAL A 244 5.10 -0.44 -5.02
CA VAL A 244 6.44 0.04 -4.63
C VAL A 244 6.30 1.41 -3.97
N PRO A 245 6.84 1.64 -2.75
CA PRO A 245 6.73 2.93 -2.05
C PRO A 245 7.32 4.09 -2.86
N PRO A 246 6.85 5.34 -2.68
CA PRO A 246 7.40 6.47 -3.42
C PRO A 246 8.85 6.78 -3.02
N THR A 247 9.62 7.38 -3.92
CA THR A 247 10.89 8.02 -3.55
C THR A 247 10.62 9.37 -2.90
N ILE A 248 11.59 9.88 -2.16
CA ILE A 248 11.46 11.15 -1.43
C ILE A 248 12.82 11.81 -1.29
N GLU A 249 12.81 13.13 -1.31
CA GLU A 249 13.93 14.02 -1.04
C GLU A 249 13.38 15.34 -0.49
N VAL A 250 14.24 16.13 0.16
CA VAL A 250 13.88 17.43 0.71
C VAL A 250 14.90 18.48 0.29
N ASP A 251 14.42 19.64 -0.15
CA ASP A 251 15.25 20.78 -0.54
C ASP A 251 14.65 22.09 0.01
N PRO A 252 15.44 22.93 0.70
CA PRO A 252 16.80 22.66 1.17
C PRO A 252 16.83 21.70 2.38
N GLU A 253 17.93 20.97 2.56
CA GLU A 253 18.15 20.12 3.75
C GLU A 253 18.32 20.93 5.05
N GLN A 254 18.56 22.24 4.92
CA GLN A 254 18.70 23.17 6.04
C GLN A 254 18.03 24.50 5.74
N VAL A 255 17.26 24.99 6.70
CA VAL A 255 16.42 26.17 6.52
C VAL A 255 16.25 26.93 7.82
N SER A 256 16.19 28.25 7.77
CA SER A 256 15.83 29.07 8.94
C SER A 256 14.34 28.91 9.26
N LEU A 257 13.99 29.01 10.54
CA LEU A 257 12.60 28.92 10.99
C LEU A 257 11.68 29.87 10.21
N GLY A 258 10.57 29.33 9.70
CA GLY A 258 9.57 30.10 8.94
C GLY A 258 9.90 30.28 7.47
N THR A 259 11.00 29.70 6.99
CA THR A 259 11.26 29.59 5.54
C THR A 259 10.75 28.24 5.05
N PRO A 260 10.07 28.19 3.89
CA PRO A 260 9.48 26.94 3.40
C PRO A 260 10.54 25.95 2.91
N ILE A 261 10.22 24.66 3.06
CA ILE A 261 10.94 23.56 2.43
C ILE A 261 10.08 22.90 1.36
N THR A 262 10.71 22.30 0.36
CA THR A 262 10.04 21.47 -0.64
C THR A 262 10.40 20.01 -0.42
N VAL A 263 9.39 19.16 -0.26
CA VAL A 263 9.53 17.71 -0.24
C VAL A 263 9.02 17.16 -1.57
N PHE A 264 9.82 16.34 -2.25
CA PHE A 264 9.52 15.90 -3.61
C PHE A 264 10.07 14.50 -3.88
N GLY A 265 9.59 13.86 -4.94
CA GLY A 265 9.97 12.51 -5.32
C GLY A 265 9.22 12.02 -6.54
N GLU A 266 9.21 10.70 -6.75
CA GLU A 266 8.41 10.04 -7.77
C GLU A 266 7.45 9.00 -7.15
N ALA A 267 6.29 8.85 -7.80
CA ALA A 267 5.20 7.94 -7.46
C ALA A 267 4.47 7.57 -8.77
N PRO A 268 3.57 6.56 -8.78
CA PRO A 268 2.82 6.26 -10.00
C PRO A 268 1.96 7.46 -10.45
N PRO A 269 1.78 7.68 -11.77
CA PRO A 269 1.01 8.81 -12.30
C PRO A 269 -0.41 8.93 -11.74
N GLY A 270 -0.84 10.16 -11.46
CA GLY A 270 -2.19 10.47 -10.99
C GLY A 270 -2.50 10.05 -9.55
N ARG A 271 -1.55 9.41 -8.84
CA ARG A 271 -1.78 8.94 -7.46
C ARG A 271 -1.69 10.07 -6.45
N SER A 272 -2.51 9.97 -5.40
CA SER A 272 -2.52 10.93 -4.30
C SER A 272 -1.38 10.60 -3.35
N VAL A 273 -0.38 11.48 -3.25
CA VAL A 273 0.78 11.34 -2.38
C VAL A 273 0.57 12.16 -1.12
N THR A 274 0.66 11.52 0.04
CA THR A 274 0.57 12.15 1.36
C THR A 274 1.94 12.14 2.02
N THR A 275 2.41 13.32 2.43
CA THR A 275 3.68 13.52 3.14
C THR A 275 3.40 13.91 4.58
N LEU A 276 4.14 13.29 5.51
CA LEU A 276 4.08 13.54 6.94
C LEU A 276 5.44 14.04 7.41
N ILE A 277 5.45 15.15 8.15
CA ILE A 277 6.61 15.65 8.90
C ILE A 277 6.42 15.34 10.38
N ASP A 278 7.48 14.88 11.05
CA ASP A 278 7.52 14.53 12.47
C ASP A 278 6.35 13.65 12.93
N ASN A 279 6.15 12.55 12.20
CA ASN A 279 5.07 11.60 12.44
C ASN A 279 3.65 12.22 12.40
N GLY A 280 3.47 13.29 11.63
CA GLY A 280 2.15 13.86 11.33
C GLY A 280 1.87 15.20 12.03
N GLU A 281 2.90 15.87 12.55
CA GLU A 281 2.76 17.26 13.02
C GLU A 281 2.38 18.20 11.86
N LEU A 282 3.03 18.03 10.71
CA LEU A 282 2.56 18.60 9.44
C LEU A 282 2.19 17.48 8.48
N VAL A 283 1.07 17.65 7.79
CA VAL A 283 0.57 16.72 6.78
C VAL A 283 0.19 17.51 5.55
N GLY A 284 0.67 17.05 4.39
CA GLY A 284 0.33 17.61 3.09
C GLY A 284 0.00 16.52 2.10
N THR A 285 -0.89 16.81 1.16
CA THR A 285 -1.30 15.88 0.11
C THR A 285 -1.23 16.57 -1.25
N THR A 286 -0.68 15.87 -2.24
CA THR A 286 -0.59 16.30 -3.64
C THR A 286 -0.90 15.14 -4.57
N SER A 287 -1.00 15.39 -5.88
CA SER A 287 -1.15 14.34 -6.89
C SER A 287 0.13 14.26 -7.73
N ALA A 288 0.59 13.04 -8.01
CA ALA A 288 1.71 12.80 -8.90
C ALA A 288 1.35 13.17 -10.35
N ALA A 289 2.24 13.89 -11.02
CA ALA A 289 2.09 14.26 -12.42
C ALA A 289 2.17 13.04 -13.35
N ASP A 290 1.86 13.22 -14.64
CA ASP A 290 2.01 12.16 -15.66
C ASP A 290 3.46 11.64 -15.78
N SER A 291 4.44 12.45 -15.39
CA SER A 291 5.85 12.04 -15.32
C SER A 291 6.20 11.27 -14.03
N GLY A 292 5.24 10.99 -13.16
CA GLY A 292 5.43 10.42 -11.83
C GLY A 292 5.95 11.39 -10.76
N ALA A 293 6.40 12.59 -11.16
CA ALA A 293 6.94 13.57 -10.23
C ALA A 293 5.85 14.15 -9.31
N TRP A 294 6.16 14.28 -8.03
CA TRP A 294 5.32 14.95 -7.04
C TRP A 294 6.15 15.89 -6.18
N LEU A 295 5.52 16.97 -5.69
CA LEU A 295 6.15 17.94 -4.80
C LEU A 295 5.12 18.59 -3.85
N LEU A 296 5.58 18.92 -2.65
CA LEU A 296 4.82 19.59 -1.60
C LEU A 296 5.72 20.62 -0.91
N SER A 297 5.18 21.83 -0.70
CA SER A 297 5.85 22.89 0.05
C SER A 297 5.29 22.94 1.48
N PHE A 298 6.17 22.97 2.47
CA PHE A 298 5.80 23.07 3.89
C PHE A 298 6.41 24.30 4.53
N GLU A 299 5.58 25.07 5.23
CA GLU A 299 6.03 26.18 6.06
C GLU A 299 6.63 25.65 7.37
N THR A 300 7.88 26.01 7.67
CA THR A 300 8.59 25.48 8.86
C THR A 300 8.33 26.27 10.14
N GLY A 301 7.55 27.34 10.09
CA GLY A 301 7.38 28.27 11.23
C GLY A 301 6.71 27.68 12.47
N THR A 302 6.06 26.51 12.34
CA THR A 302 5.45 25.79 13.47
C THR A 302 6.36 24.70 14.05
N LEU A 303 7.43 24.33 13.34
CA LEU A 303 8.35 23.28 13.76
C LEU A 303 9.28 23.78 14.87
N ALA A 304 9.83 22.84 15.65
CA ALA A 304 10.83 23.15 16.66
C ALA A 304 12.06 23.83 16.03
N ASN A 305 12.49 24.96 16.57
CA ASN A 305 13.72 25.63 16.12
C ASN A 305 14.96 24.90 16.62
N GLU A 306 16.08 25.09 15.92
CA GLU A 306 17.38 24.48 16.19
C GLU A 306 17.34 22.94 16.27
N SER A 307 16.43 22.31 15.52
CA SER A 307 16.13 20.88 15.61
C SER A 307 16.19 20.17 14.26
N PHE A 308 16.45 18.85 14.33
CA PHE A 308 16.26 17.95 13.19
C PHE A 308 14.81 17.50 13.13
N HIS A 309 14.30 17.45 11.90
CA HIS A 309 12.96 17.02 11.56
C HIS A 309 13.04 15.87 10.56
N THR A 310 11.97 15.08 10.49
CA THR A 310 11.89 13.94 9.58
C THR A 310 10.68 14.06 8.68
N ALA A 311 10.83 13.67 7.41
CA ALA A 311 9.73 13.55 6.47
C ALA A 311 9.66 12.14 5.86
N LYS A 312 8.43 11.68 5.63
CA LYS A 312 8.10 10.44 4.91
C LYS A 312 6.85 10.62 4.08
N ALA A 313 6.74 9.92 2.96
CA ALA A 313 5.61 9.98 2.06
C ALA A 313 5.05 8.58 1.76
N ARG A 314 3.78 8.51 1.38
CA ARG A 314 3.12 7.31 0.82
C ARG A 314 2.08 7.76 -0.20
N TYR A 315 1.68 6.89 -1.11
CA TYR A 315 0.57 7.17 -2.01
C TYR A 315 -0.61 6.24 -1.80
N LEU A 316 -1.76 6.67 -2.28
CA LEU A 316 -2.99 5.90 -2.34
C LEU A 316 -3.26 5.48 -3.79
N ASP A 317 -3.42 4.18 -4.00
CA ASP A 317 -3.98 3.58 -5.21
C ASP A 317 -5.36 2.99 -4.88
N GLN A 318 -6.41 3.66 -5.36
CA GLN A 318 -7.81 3.31 -5.03
C GLN A 318 -8.03 3.31 -3.50
N ALA A 319 -8.16 2.13 -2.89
CA ALA A 319 -8.29 1.97 -1.44
C ALA A 319 -7.00 1.47 -0.75
N ALA A 320 -5.97 1.08 -1.53
CA ALA A 320 -4.73 0.53 -1.02
C ALA A 320 -3.67 1.63 -0.83
N GLU A 321 -3.07 1.68 0.36
CA GLU A 321 -1.93 2.56 0.63
C GLU A 321 -0.62 1.84 0.33
N SER A 322 0.31 2.54 -0.32
CA SER A 322 1.69 2.08 -0.40
C SER A 322 2.34 2.04 0.99
N GLY A 323 3.44 1.30 1.11
CA GLY A 323 4.37 1.51 2.22
C GLY A 323 4.89 2.96 2.25
N PHE A 324 5.43 3.38 3.40
CA PHE A 324 6.11 4.68 3.49
C PHE A 324 7.42 4.66 2.70
N SER A 325 7.80 5.83 2.18
CA SER A 325 9.10 6.10 1.58
C SER A 325 10.24 5.92 2.59
N GLN A 326 11.47 6.14 2.12
CA GLN A 326 12.59 6.38 3.02
C GLN A 326 12.31 7.57 3.94
N LEU A 327 12.97 7.60 5.11
CA LEU A 327 12.95 8.76 5.99
C LEU A 327 14.03 9.72 5.52
N VAL A 328 13.63 10.93 5.14
CA VAL A 328 14.57 12.03 4.89
C VAL A 328 14.59 12.96 6.10
N ASN A 329 15.75 13.52 6.38
CA ASN A 329 15.94 14.46 7.49
C ASN A 329 16.27 15.85 6.93
N PHE A 330 15.81 16.87 7.64
CA PHE A 330 16.19 18.26 7.39
C PHE A 330 16.33 18.99 8.72
N TYR A 331 17.04 20.09 8.71
CA TYR A 331 17.31 20.90 9.89
C TYR A 331 16.60 22.24 9.80
N VAL A 332 15.84 22.59 10.84
CA VAL A 332 15.23 23.91 10.99
C VAL A 332 16.00 24.68 12.05
N GLY A 333 16.66 25.75 11.64
CA GLY A 333 17.48 26.58 12.53
C GLY A 333 18.53 27.37 11.76
N VAL A 334 19.22 28.25 12.48
CA VAL A 334 20.31 29.05 11.94
C VAL A 334 21.62 28.37 12.29
N ARG A 335 22.16 27.59 11.35
CA ARG A 335 23.55 27.10 11.44
C ARG A 335 24.53 28.03 10.72
N ASP A 336 24.17 29.30 10.57
CA ASP A 336 25.15 30.31 10.24
C ASP A 336 25.78 30.76 11.55
N VAL A 337 26.87 30.07 11.93
CA VAL A 337 27.89 30.73 12.73
C VAL A 337 28.45 31.81 11.82
N ASP A 338 27.93 33.03 11.94
CA ASP A 338 28.58 34.19 11.35
C ASP A 338 30.07 34.09 11.69
N THR A 339 30.92 34.02 10.66
CA THR A 339 32.35 33.75 10.83
C THR A 339 33.10 34.90 11.52
N ASP A 340 32.39 35.97 11.87
CA ASP A 340 32.82 37.07 12.74
C ASP A 340 32.40 36.91 14.22
N ILE A 341 31.86 35.76 14.64
CA ILE A 341 31.60 35.49 16.05
C ILE A 341 32.93 35.20 16.76
N THR A 342 33.30 36.06 17.70
CA THR A 342 34.43 35.87 18.62
C THR A 342 33.92 35.60 20.04
N PRO A 343 33.83 34.33 20.49
CA PRO A 343 33.37 33.93 21.83
C PRO A 343 34.32 34.30 22.99
N ASP A 344 35.11 35.35 22.81
CA ASP A 344 36.00 35.96 23.80
C ASP A 344 35.19 36.99 24.60
N ILE A 345 34.40 36.48 25.55
CA ILE A 345 33.47 37.29 26.35
C ILE A 345 34.24 38.31 27.20
N ASN A 346 35.46 37.95 27.65
CA ASN A 346 36.27 38.79 28.52
C ASN A 346 37.23 39.72 27.76
N GLN A 347 37.34 39.58 26.45
CA GLN A 347 38.12 40.38 25.51
C GLN A 347 39.64 40.34 25.74
N ASP A 348 40.19 39.20 26.18
CA ASP A 348 41.63 39.02 26.39
C ASP A 348 42.38 38.46 25.18
N GLY A 349 41.67 38.25 24.07
CA GLY A 349 42.17 37.68 22.83
C GLY A 349 42.29 36.16 22.85
N ARG A 350 41.69 35.50 23.85
CA ARG A 350 41.57 34.04 23.96
C ARG A 350 40.12 33.66 24.15
N VAL A 351 39.83 32.41 23.78
CA VAL A 351 38.61 31.71 24.17
C VAL A 351 39.08 30.54 25.01
N ASP A 352 38.89 30.64 26.33
CA ASP A 352 39.35 29.61 27.27
C ASP A 352 38.35 29.37 28.42
N LEU A 353 38.82 28.70 29.48
CA LEU A 353 38.01 28.34 30.64
C LEU A 353 37.43 29.57 31.38
N VAL A 354 38.07 30.74 31.27
CA VAL A 354 37.59 32.00 31.84
C VAL A 354 36.35 32.44 31.10
N ASP A 355 36.39 32.49 29.77
CA ASP A 355 35.21 32.78 28.96
C ASP A 355 34.12 31.76 29.24
N PHE A 356 34.46 30.47 29.34
CA PHE A 356 33.47 29.42 29.58
C PHE A 356 32.77 29.58 30.93
N SER A 357 33.50 30.07 31.94
CA SER A 357 32.91 30.37 33.24
C SER A 357 31.92 31.54 33.18
N ILE A 358 32.18 32.54 32.34
CA ILE A 358 31.27 33.68 32.13
C ILE A 358 30.08 33.26 31.27
N PHE A 359 30.31 32.40 30.28
CA PHE A 359 29.27 31.79 29.48
C PHE A 359 28.29 30.99 30.35
N LEU A 360 28.79 30.06 31.18
CA LEU A 360 27.96 29.27 32.11
C LEU A 360 27.23 30.13 33.14
N PHE A 361 27.81 31.26 33.55
CA PHE A 361 27.11 32.22 34.42
C PHE A 361 25.84 32.78 33.76
N ASN A 362 25.83 32.89 32.43
CA ASN A 362 24.72 33.37 31.63
C ASN A 362 23.86 32.25 31.04
N TRP A 363 24.04 30.99 31.43
CA TRP A 363 23.28 29.85 30.92
C TRP A 363 21.76 30.05 31.10
N GLU A 364 20.97 29.72 30.07
CA GLU A 364 19.50 29.91 30.01
C GLU A 364 19.04 31.37 30.21
N SER A 365 19.92 32.35 29.97
CA SER A 365 19.59 33.77 30.02
C SER A 365 19.40 34.36 28.62
N THR A 366 18.98 35.63 28.55
CA THR A 366 18.86 36.41 27.31
C THR A 366 20.04 37.37 27.11
N ASN A 367 21.22 37.02 27.66
CA ASN A 367 22.39 37.89 27.60
C ASN A 367 22.96 37.93 26.17
N ALA A 368 22.80 39.06 25.49
CA ALA A 368 23.25 39.27 24.11
C ALA A 368 24.76 39.10 23.87
N ILE A 369 25.61 39.07 24.91
CA ILE A 369 27.06 38.85 24.76
C ILE A 369 27.39 37.34 24.77
N ALA A 370 26.60 36.54 25.48
CA ALA A 370 26.78 35.09 25.56
C ALA A 370 25.86 34.30 24.59
N ASP A 371 24.88 34.99 23.99
CA ASP A 371 24.02 34.53 22.91
C ASP A 371 24.71 34.82 21.57
N PHE A 372 25.58 33.89 21.19
CA PHE A 372 26.47 33.98 20.04
C PHE A 372 25.74 33.73 18.72
N ASN A 373 24.73 32.85 18.71
CA ASN A 373 23.90 32.59 17.52
C ASN A 373 22.73 33.59 17.39
N GLN A 374 22.54 34.48 18.37
CA GLN A 374 21.48 35.50 18.42
C GLN A 374 20.07 34.91 18.37
N ASP A 375 19.88 33.70 18.92
CA ASP A 375 18.57 33.04 18.97
C ASP A 375 17.67 33.55 20.11
N GLY A 376 18.21 34.43 20.96
CA GLY A 376 17.53 35.05 22.10
C GLY A 376 17.74 34.31 23.41
N THR A 377 18.45 33.17 23.42
CA THR A 377 18.70 32.34 24.60
C THR A 377 20.11 31.75 24.63
N VAL A 378 20.83 31.95 25.72
CA VAL A 378 22.14 31.32 25.92
C VAL A 378 21.98 29.83 26.21
N GLY A 379 22.42 28.96 25.30
CA GLY A 379 22.20 27.52 25.40
C GLY A 379 23.27 26.64 24.76
N LEU A 380 22.86 25.40 24.45
CA LEU A 380 23.74 24.42 23.81
C LEU A 380 24.27 24.85 22.42
N PRO A 381 23.49 25.55 21.58
CA PRO A 381 24.00 26.10 20.33
C PRO A 381 25.20 27.06 20.56
N ASP A 382 25.07 28.00 21.49
CA ASP A 382 26.14 28.94 21.85
C ASP A 382 27.36 28.25 22.44
N PHE A 383 27.15 27.23 23.27
CA PHE A 383 28.25 26.42 23.80
C PHE A 383 29.04 25.75 22.68
N SER A 384 28.34 25.29 21.64
CA SER A 384 28.98 24.66 20.48
C SER A 384 29.84 25.66 19.69
N ILE A 385 29.36 26.91 19.56
CA ILE A 385 30.11 28.01 18.93
C ILE A 385 31.37 28.35 19.75
N MET A 386 31.24 28.39 21.07
CA MET A 386 32.36 28.63 21.97
C MET A 386 33.44 27.57 21.86
N LEU A 387 33.05 26.29 21.85
CA LEU A 387 33.99 25.18 21.67
C LEU A 387 34.67 25.21 20.31
N PHE A 388 33.96 25.63 19.26
CA PHE A 388 34.54 25.79 17.94
C PHE A 388 35.66 26.84 17.92
N ALA A 389 35.49 27.95 18.64
CA ALA A 389 36.46 29.03 18.73
C ALA A 389 37.54 28.81 19.81
N TRP A 390 37.57 27.65 20.48
CA TRP A 390 38.44 27.40 21.64
C TRP A 390 39.92 27.55 21.31
N THR A 391 40.62 28.36 22.10
CA THR A 391 42.06 28.66 21.88
C THR A 391 43.01 28.04 22.92
N GLY A 392 42.47 27.47 24.00
CA GLY A 392 43.26 26.73 25.00
C GLY A 392 43.16 27.28 26.40
#